data_AF-A0A7W9VUL7-F1
#
_entry.id   AF-A0A7W9VUL7-F1
#
_cell.length_a   1.000
_cell.length_b   1.000
_cell.length_c   1.000
_cell.angle_alpha   90.00
_cell.angle_beta   90.00
_cell.angle_gamma   90.00
#
_symmetry.space_group_name_H-M   'P 1'
#
loop_
_entity.id
_entity.type
_entity.pdbx_description
1 polymer ?
#
loop_
_entity_poly.entity_id
_entity_poly.type
_entity_poly.pdbx_seq_one_letter_code
_entity_poly.pdbx_strand_id
1 'polypeptide(L)' 'MKVFGVAKTIADCFRYRNKIGLSVAIEGLQEALRQRKTTPSEIASQAERGTVATVMRPYLEALTANG' A
#
# COMPACT_ATOMS: atom_id res chain seq x y z
N MET A 1 13.23 -17.27 3.29
CA MET A 1 12.11 -16.32 3.13
C MET A 1 12.70 -14.97 2.76
N LYS A 2 12.35 -14.38 1.60
CA LYS A 2 12.84 -13.03 1.26
C LYS A 2 11.95 -12.02 1.99
N VAL A 3 12.50 -11.30 2.97
CA VAL A 3 11.78 -10.20 3.62
C VAL A 3 11.70 -9.06 2.61
N PHE A 4 10.51 -8.79 2.09
CA PHE A 4 10.25 -7.58 1.31
C PHE A 4 9.99 -6.42 2.27
N GLY A 5 10.47 -5.22 1.93
CA GLY A 5 10.19 -4.02 2.73
C GLY A 5 8.68 -3.76 2.84
N VAL A 6 8.24 -3.14 3.93
CA VAL A 6 6.81 -2.94 4.25
C VAL A 6 6.06 -2.28 3.10
N ALA A 7 6.60 -1.22 2.51
CA ALA A 7 6.02 -0.54 1.34
C ALA A 7 5.75 -1.49 0.17
N LYS A 8 6.70 -2.40 -0.12
CA LYS A 8 6.57 -3.37 -1.21
C LYS A 8 5.50 -4.41 -0.89
N THR A 9 5.47 -4.91 0.35
CA THR A 9 4.44 -5.85 0.78
C THR A 9 3.04 -5.26 0.64
N ILE A 10 2.84 -3.99 0.99
CA ILE A 10 1.55 -3.31 0.78
C ILE A 10 1.23 -3.20 -0.71
N ALA A 11 2.18 -2.78 -1.56
CA ALA A 11 1.96 -2.73 -3.01
C ALA A 11 1.60 -4.11 -3.59
N ASP A 12 2.24 -5.18 -3.13
CA ASP A 12 1.93 -6.56 -3.52
C ASP A 12 0.51 -6.97 -3.07
N CYS A 13 0.05 -6.54 -1.89
CA CYS A 13 -1.33 -6.77 -1.45
C CYS A 13 -2.34 -6.15 -2.43
N PHE A 14 -2.12 -4.91 -2.88
CA PHE A 14 -2.97 -4.30 -3.91
C PHE A 14 -2.86 -4.99 -5.27
N ARG A 15 -1.67 -5.48 -5.64
CA ARG A 15 -1.45 -6.25 -6.88
C ARG A 15 -2.25 -7.54 -6.89
N TYR A 16 -2.33 -8.22 -5.75
CA TYR A 16 -3.06 -9.48 -5.58
C TYR A 16 -4.41 -9.32 -4.88
N ARG A 17 -5.00 -8.11 -4.87
CA ARG A 17 -6.29 -7.81 -4.22
C ARG A 17 -7.44 -8.75 -4.62
N ASN A 18 -7.42 -9.29 -5.84
CA ASN A 18 -8.43 -10.26 -6.30
C ASN A 18 -8.28 -11.64 -5.64
N LYS A 19 -7.12 -11.95 -5.05
CA LYS A 19 -6.83 -13.19 -4.34
C LYS A 19 -6.96 -13.04 -2.82
N ILE A 20 -6.47 -11.92 -2.28
CA ILE A 20 -6.42 -11.69 -0.83
C ILE A 20 -7.59 -10.87 -0.27
N GLY A 21 -8.36 -10.22 -1.15
CA GLY A 21 -9.39 -9.25 -0.78
C GLY A 21 -8.88 -7.81 -0.75
N LEU A 22 -9.69 -6.89 -1.28
CA LEU A 22 -9.37 -5.46 -1.29
C LEU A 22 -9.39 -4.84 0.12
N SER A 23 -10.31 -5.28 0.99
CA SER A 23 -10.36 -4.83 2.39
C SER A 23 -9.05 -5.11 3.13
N VAL A 24 -8.49 -6.31 2.96
CA VAL A 24 -7.21 -6.71 3.55
C VAL A 24 -6.07 -5.81 3.06
N ALA A 25 -6.05 -5.44 1.78
CA ALA A 25 -5.04 -4.53 1.24
C ALA A 25 -5.17 -3.11 1.84
N ILE A 26 -6.39 -2.62 2.03
CA ILE A 26 -6.67 -1.30 2.62
C ILE A 26 -6.30 -1.29 4.12
N GLU A 27 -6.71 -2.31 4.88
CA GLU A 27 -6.35 -2.45 6.29
C GLU A 27 -4.84 -2.50 6.48
N GLY A 28 -4.14 -3.27 5.65
CA GLY A 28 -2.67 -3.33 5.66
C GLY A 28 -2.03 -1.96 5.39
N LEU A 29 -2.55 -1.21 4.42
CA LEU A 29 -2.08 0.15 4.11
C LEU A 29 -2.26 1.10 5.32
N GLN A 30 -3.46 1.14 5.88
CA GLN A 30 -3.79 1.97 7.04
C GLN A 30 -2.90 1.64 8.24
N GLU A 31 -2.73 0.35 8.54
CA GLU A 31 -1.96 -0.09 9.69
C GLU A 31 -0.46 0.19 9.52
N ALA A 32 0.08 0.01 8.31
CA ALA A 32 1.47 0.32 8.02
C ALA A 32 1.80 1.80 8.22
N LEU A 33 0.89 2.70 7.82
CA LEU A 33 1.01 4.14 8.03
C LEU A 33 0.77 4.53 9.49
N ARG A 34 -0.25 3.97 10.14
CA ARG A 34 -0.57 4.21 11.56
C ARG A 34 0.60 3.83 12.47
N GLN A 35 1.25 2.70 12.20
CA GLN A 35 2.43 2.24 12.92
C GLN A 35 3.73 2.94 12.47
N ARG A 36 3.68 3.87 11.50
CA ARG A 36 4.84 4.58 10.92
C ARG A 36 5.93 3.62 10.42
N LYS A 37 5.53 2.46 9.91
CA LYS A 37 6.46 1.43 9.37
C LYS A 37 6.93 1.73 7.95
N THR A 38 6.30 2.72 7.31
CA THR A 38 6.59 3.21 5.95
C THR A 38 5.93 4.58 5.81
N THR A 39 6.35 5.33 4.81
CA THR A 39 5.73 6.61 4.43
C THR A 39 4.83 6.46 3.20
N PRO A 40 3.84 7.37 2.98
CA PRO A 40 3.03 7.36 1.77
C PRO A 40 3.85 7.45 0.48
N SER A 41 4.96 8.20 0.49
CA SER A 41 5.86 8.34 -0.66
C SER A 41 6.61 7.04 -1.00
N GLU A 42 7.06 6.29 0.00
CA GLU A 42 7.66 4.97 -0.22
C GLU A 42 6.65 3.98 -0.80
N ILE A 43 5.40 4.01 -0.30
CA ILE A 43 4.31 3.19 -0.84
C ILE A 43 4.02 3.57 -2.29
N ALA A 44 3.91 4.87 -2.60
CA ALA A 44 3.69 5.34 -3.96
C ALA A 44 4.80 4.86 -4.92
N SER A 45 6.07 4.96 -4.50
CA SER A 45 7.20 4.46 -5.31
C SER A 45 7.12 2.95 -5.56
N GLN A 46 6.74 2.15 -4.56
CA GLN A 46 6.55 0.71 -4.76
C GLN A 46 5.31 0.40 -5.60
N ALA A 47 4.26 1.20 -5.50
CA ALA A 47 3.05 1.06 -6.29
C ALA A 47 3.30 1.32 -7.78
N GLU A 48 4.13 2.30 -8.12
CA GLU A 48 4.60 2.56 -9.48
C GLU A 48 5.38 1.36 -10.03
N ARG A 49 6.39 0.87 -9.29
CA ARG A 49 7.17 -0.32 -9.65
C ARG A 49 6.30 -1.57 -9.80
N GLY A 50 5.26 -1.67 -8.97
CA GLY A 50 4.31 -2.79 -8.93
C GLY A 50 3.17 -2.66 -9.94
N THR A 51 3.14 -1.61 -10.77
CA THR A 51 2.05 -1.32 -11.73
C THR A 51 0.66 -1.26 -11.09
N VAL A 52 0.58 -0.83 -9.83
CA VAL A 52 -0.66 -0.68 -9.05
C VAL A 52 -0.91 0.74 -8.57
N ALA A 53 -0.10 1.71 -8.99
CA ALA A 53 -0.25 3.12 -8.63
C ALA A 53 -1.69 3.63 -8.83
N THR A 54 -2.30 3.40 -9.99
CA THR A 54 -3.69 3.84 -10.28
C THR A 54 -4.72 3.19 -9.35
N VAL A 55 -4.49 1.95 -8.93
CA VAL A 55 -5.37 1.24 -7.99
C VAL A 55 -5.22 1.82 -6.58
N MET A 56 -3.99 2.12 -6.18
CA MET A 56 -3.68 2.61 -4.83
C MET A 56 -3.99 4.09 -4.64
N ARG A 57 -3.94 4.89 -5.71
CA ARG A 57 -4.07 6.35 -5.68
C ARG A 57 -5.26 6.86 -4.86
N PRO A 58 -6.52 6.42 -5.07
CA PRO A 58 -7.65 6.94 -4.29
C PRO A 58 -7.52 6.66 -2.78
N TYR A 59 -6.88 5.55 -2.41
CA TYR A 59 -6.68 5.20 -1.00
C TYR A 59 -5.56 6.00 -0.35
N LEU A 60 -4.47 6.24 -1.08
CA LEU A 60 -3.38 7.10 -0.61
C LEU A 60 -3.86 8.55 -0.47
N GLU A 61 -4.56 9.08 -1.47
CA GLU A 61 -5.15 10.43 -1.44
C GLU A 61 -6.07 10.61 -0.23
N ALA A 62 -6.98 9.65 0.03
CA ALA A 62 -7.89 9.72 1.17
C ALA A 62 -7.17 9.71 2.54
N LEU A 63 -6.02 9.04 2.65
CA LEU A 63 -5.24 8.96 3.88
C LEU A 63 -4.32 10.16 4.07
N THR A 64 -3.91 10.84 3.00
CA THR A 64 -3.06 12.03 3.06
C THR A 64 -3.84 13.35 3.02
N ALA A 65 -5.08 13.36 2.55
CA ALA A 65 -5.92 14.56 2.45
C ALA A 65 -6.37 15.13 3.81
N ASN A 66 -6.23 14.37 4.90
CA ASN A 66 -6.60 14.77 6.26
C ASN A 66 -5.38 14.99 7.18
N GLY A 67 -4.20 15.23 6.60
CA GLY A 67 -2.95 15.55 7.31
C GLY A 67 -2.67 17.03 7.38
#